data_AF-A0A3B8NI26-F1
#
_entry.id   AF-A0A3B8NI26-F1
#
_cell.length_a   1.000
_cell.length_b   1.000
_cell.length_c   1.000
_cell.angle_alpha   90.00
_cell.angle_beta   90.00
_cell.angle_gamma   90.00
#
_symmetry.space_group_name_H-M   'P 1'
#
loop_
_entity.id
_entity.type
_entity.pdbx_description
1 polymer ?
#
loop_
_entity_poly.entity_id
_entity_poly.type
_entity_poly.pdbx_seq_one_letter_code
_entity_poly.pdbx_strand_id
1 'polypeptide(L)'
;MSQNSPKNRNGFKSGPFEYHEEIRVEITGLTNMGQGVARTDDNWVVLVPFCVPGETIIARIYRNQKNYSEADLVEVLLPSPERVKPKCKIFGSCGGCQYQHLKYSEQLKWKKKQVEELLVHMAGITFSVDEVTQSPKKYSYRTKLTPHFNKPKNGTVGPIGFQQHGRRSLVDVDNCPIAHETINDNLNQIRGTVIDNPSNYKRGSTLLIRVDSINKIHTEPDSIAIEKVGTLEFHFPAGSFFQNNASILEDFTSYVREEAKSYRQKFLVDAYCGAGLFALTASPEFEKVIGIEVSVHSIRWAKYNAELNKISNASFLAGKVEDLFKNVDIEGNDTTVVIDTPRKGCSEDFLNQLFVFSPVTVIYVSCNPATQMRDLKLFLKS
;
A
#
# COMPACT_ATOMS: atom_id res chain seq x y z
N MET A 1 -42.28 -3.10 24.70
CA MET A 1 -42.15 -4.46 24.13
C MET A 1 -40.91 -4.47 23.24
N SER A 2 -39.77 -4.85 23.81
CA SER A 2 -38.49 -4.95 23.11
C SER A 2 -38.37 -6.36 22.54
N GLN A 3 -38.68 -6.53 21.25
CA GLN A 3 -38.42 -7.79 20.57
C GLN A 3 -36.90 -7.92 20.35
N ASN A 4 -36.27 -8.71 21.23
CA ASN A 4 -34.92 -9.20 21.01
C ASN A 4 -34.94 -10.16 19.81
N SER A 5 -34.38 -9.73 18.68
CA SER A 5 -34.10 -10.59 17.55
C SER A 5 -33.20 -11.75 17.99
N PRO A 6 -33.52 -13.02 17.67
CA PRO A 6 -32.75 -14.16 18.12
C PRO A 6 -31.38 -14.16 17.45
N LYS A 7 -30.30 -14.04 18.23
CA LYS A 7 -28.93 -14.22 17.73
C LYS A 7 -28.76 -15.68 17.30
N ASN A 8 -28.63 -15.92 15.99
CA ASN A 8 -28.28 -17.24 15.46
C ASN A 8 -26.82 -17.60 15.85
N ARG A 9 -26.54 -18.90 15.96
CA ARG A 9 -25.42 -19.56 16.70
C ARG A 9 -23.97 -19.05 16.53
N ASN A 10 -23.68 -18.04 15.72
CA ASN A 10 -22.32 -17.55 15.42
C ASN A 10 -22.12 -16.02 15.51
N GLY A 11 -23.06 -15.27 16.13
CA GLY A 11 -22.93 -13.80 16.23
C GLY A 11 -23.23 -13.05 14.93
N PHE A 12 -23.87 -13.73 13.97
CA PHE A 12 -24.44 -13.11 12.78
C PHE A 12 -25.56 -12.13 13.18
N LYS A 13 -25.58 -10.95 12.56
CA LYS A 13 -26.63 -9.96 12.78
C LYS A 13 -27.79 -10.26 11.83
N SER A 14 -28.99 -10.41 12.38
CA SER A 14 -30.22 -10.36 11.58
C SER A 14 -30.21 -9.07 10.76
N GLY A 15 -30.57 -9.16 9.49
CA GLY A 15 -30.54 -8.06 8.54
C GLY A 15 -31.43 -8.40 7.34
N PRO A 16 -31.21 -7.76 6.18
CA PRO A 16 -32.06 -7.99 5.00
C PRO A 16 -31.92 -9.40 4.41
N PHE A 17 -30.83 -10.10 4.73
CA PHE A 17 -30.57 -11.47 4.27
C PHE A 17 -30.28 -12.42 5.43
N GLU A 18 -30.64 -13.67 5.25
CA GLU A 18 -30.30 -14.76 6.16
C GLU A 18 -28.84 -15.20 6.01
N TYR A 19 -28.33 -15.86 7.05
CA TYR A 19 -26.97 -16.39 7.00
C TYR A 19 -26.84 -17.48 5.93
N HIS A 20 -25.85 -17.34 5.05
CA HIS A 20 -25.63 -18.16 3.86
C HIS A 20 -26.76 -18.13 2.82
N GLU A 21 -27.63 -17.12 2.86
CA GLU A 21 -28.52 -16.86 1.75
C GLU A 21 -27.71 -16.60 0.47
N GLU A 22 -28.11 -17.24 -0.63
CA GLU A 22 -27.52 -17.04 -1.94
C GLU A 22 -28.40 -16.12 -2.77
N ILE A 23 -27.81 -15.03 -3.25
CA ILE A 23 -28.50 -14.02 -4.03
C ILE A 23 -27.84 -13.88 -5.39
N ARG A 24 -28.66 -13.64 -6.41
CA ARG A 24 -28.20 -13.27 -7.74
C ARG A 24 -28.09 -11.76 -7.82
N VAL A 25 -26.91 -11.24 -8.15
CA VAL A 25 -26.66 -9.80 -8.22
C VAL A 25 -25.77 -9.42 -9.40
N GLU A 26 -25.93 -8.18 -9.87
CA GLU A 26 -25.02 -7.56 -10.82
C GLU A 26 -23.97 -6.71 -10.10
N ILE A 27 -22.70 -6.84 -10.50
CA ILE A 27 -21.61 -6.03 -9.99
C ILE A 27 -21.50 -4.77 -10.84
N THR A 28 -21.71 -3.61 -10.23
CA THR A 28 -21.73 -2.32 -10.92
C THR A 28 -20.48 -1.48 -10.65
N GLY A 29 -19.68 -1.83 -9.63
CA GLY A 29 -18.48 -1.08 -9.31
C GLY A 29 -17.51 -1.80 -8.38
N LEU A 30 -16.49 -1.08 -7.94
CA LEU A 30 -15.43 -1.59 -7.06
C LEU A 30 -15.20 -0.65 -5.87
N THR A 31 -14.92 -1.21 -4.71
CA THR A 31 -14.42 -0.47 -3.55
C THR A 31 -12.92 -0.16 -3.70
N ASN A 32 -12.36 0.65 -2.80
CA ASN A 32 -10.91 0.90 -2.71
C ASN A 32 -10.07 -0.32 -2.33
N MET A 33 -10.71 -1.32 -1.75
CA MET A 33 -10.10 -2.60 -1.46
C MET A 33 -10.29 -3.62 -2.59
N GLY A 34 -10.90 -3.21 -3.71
CA GLY A 34 -11.13 -4.06 -4.88
C GLY A 34 -12.22 -5.11 -4.71
N GLN A 35 -13.19 -4.85 -3.82
CA GLN A 35 -14.39 -5.68 -3.73
C GLN A 35 -15.42 -5.18 -4.72
N GLY A 36 -16.09 -6.10 -5.42
CA GLY A 36 -17.27 -5.83 -6.22
C GLY A 36 -18.37 -5.22 -5.37
N VAL A 37 -19.04 -4.20 -5.93
CA VAL A 37 -20.19 -3.54 -5.35
C VAL A 37 -21.40 -3.94 -6.18
N ALA A 38 -22.37 -4.58 -5.53
CA ALA A 38 -23.72 -4.79 -6.04
C ALA A 38 -24.72 -3.95 -5.25
N ARG A 39 -25.84 -3.63 -5.90
CA ARG A 39 -27.04 -3.08 -5.26
C ARG A 39 -28.21 -3.97 -5.61
N THR A 40 -28.96 -4.39 -4.61
CA THR A 40 -30.23 -5.10 -4.79
C THR A 40 -31.36 -4.13 -5.15
N ASP A 41 -32.54 -4.64 -5.48
CA ASP A 41 -33.70 -3.85 -5.92
C ASP A 41 -34.16 -2.82 -4.87
N ASP A 42 -33.98 -3.13 -3.58
CA ASP A 42 -34.23 -2.23 -2.45
C ASP A 42 -33.05 -1.28 -2.15
N ASN A 43 -32.10 -1.17 -3.08
CA ASN A 43 -30.90 -0.34 -2.99
C ASN A 43 -29.93 -0.73 -1.86
N TRP A 44 -30.03 -1.96 -1.33
CA TRP A 44 -29.10 -2.46 -0.34
C TRP A 44 -27.75 -2.83 -0.97
N VAL A 45 -26.66 -2.45 -0.31
CA VAL A 45 -25.30 -2.65 -0.83
C VAL A 45 -24.78 -4.02 -0.43
N VAL A 46 -24.25 -4.77 -1.40
CA VAL A 46 -23.57 -6.06 -1.16
C VAL A 46 -22.15 -5.98 -1.68
N LEU A 47 -21.18 -6.28 -0.82
CA LEU A 47 -19.75 -6.29 -1.14
C LEU A 47 -19.26 -7.72 -1.35
N VAL A 48 -18.68 -7.97 -2.52
CA VAL A 48 -18.26 -9.32 -2.93
C VAL A 48 -16.82 -9.29 -3.47
N PRO A 49 -15.85 -9.97 -2.85
CA PRO A 49 -14.48 -9.99 -3.35
C PRO A 49 -14.36 -10.78 -4.66
N PHE A 50 -13.28 -10.54 -5.42
CA PHE A 50 -12.93 -11.29 -6.64
C PHE A 50 -13.95 -11.25 -7.78
N CYS A 51 -14.74 -10.19 -7.82
CA CYS A 51 -15.69 -9.89 -8.88
C CYS A 51 -15.27 -8.68 -9.70
N VAL A 52 -15.73 -8.63 -10.95
CA VAL A 52 -15.45 -7.57 -11.91
C VAL A 52 -16.75 -6.83 -12.26
N PRO A 53 -16.74 -5.50 -12.40
CA PRO A 53 -17.90 -4.76 -12.88
C PRO A 53 -18.41 -5.25 -14.25
N GLY A 54 -19.73 -5.31 -14.39
CA GLY A 54 -20.44 -5.91 -15.52
C GLY A 54 -20.72 -7.41 -15.37
N GLU A 55 -20.41 -8.00 -14.22
CA GLU A 55 -20.71 -9.41 -13.96
C GLU A 55 -22.08 -9.63 -13.34
N THR A 56 -22.74 -10.71 -13.74
CA THR A 56 -23.82 -11.30 -12.95
C THR A 56 -23.27 -12.50 -12.19
N ILE A 57 -23.47 -12.55 -10.88
CA ILE A 57 -22.92 -13.59 -10.00
C ILE A 57 -23.99 -14.18 -9.07
N ILE A 58 -23.66 -15.34 -8.50
CA ILE A 58 -24.26 -15.83 -7.26
C ILE A 58 -23.33 -15.47 -6.11
N ALA A 59 -23.85 -14.73 -5.14
CA ALA A 59 -23.14 -14.31 -3.94
C ALA A 59 -23.79 -14.93 -2.70
N ARG A 60 -22.99 -15.46 -1.77
CA ARG A 60 -23.47 -16.07 -0.52
C ARG A 60 -23.20 -15.15 0.66
N ILE A 61 -24.25 -14.65 1.30
CA ILE A 61 -24.13 -13.72 2.43
C ILE A 61 -23.50 -14.41 3.63
N TYR A 62 -22.43 -13.84 4.17
CA TYR A 62 -21.83 -14.32 5.43
C TYR A 62 -21.88 -13.28 6.55
N ARG A 63 -22.18 -12.01 6.24
CA ARG A 63 -22.31 -10.96 7.26
C ARG A 63 -23.24 -9.84 6.83
N ASN A 64 -24.13 -9.43 7.73
CA ASN A 64 -24.85 -8.17 7.64
C ASN A 64 -24.23 -7.09 8.53
N GLN A 65 -24.07 -5.90 7.98
CA GLN A 65 -23.67 -4.68 8.66
C GLN A 65 -24.85 -3.71 8.71
N LYS A 66 -24.65 -2.52 9.28
CA LYS A 66 -25.73 -1.54 9.44
C LYS A 66 -26.35 -1.10 8.10
N ASN A 67 -25.53 -0.94 7.06
CA ASN A 67 -25.93 -0.32 5.78
C ASN A 67 -25.48 -1.15 4.55
N TYR A 68 -24.92 -2.34 4.76
CA TYR A 68 -24.44 -3.20 3.67
C TYR A 68 -24.30 -4.64 4.17
N SER A 69 -24.14 -5.59 3.25
CA SER A 69 -23.79 -6.98 3.53
C SER A 69 -22.47 -7.35 2.87
N GLU A 70 -21.76 -8.30 3.46
CA GLU A 70 -20.57 -8.93 2.89
C GLU A 70 -20.92 -10.36 2.46
N ALA A 71 -20.45 -10.75 1.28
CA ALA A 71 -20.75 -12.04 0.69
C ALA A 71 -19.51 -12.69 0.06
N ASP A 72 -19.51 -14.01 0.00
CA ASP A 72 -18.55 -14.79 -0.77
C ASP A 72 -19.03 -14.92 -2.22
N LEU A 73 -18.11 -14.86 -3.19
CA LEU A 73 -18.41 -15.23 -4.57
C LEU A 73 -18.59 -16.74 -4.66
N VAL A 74 -19.77 -17.20 -5.06
CA VAL A 74 -20.07 -18.63 -5.29
C VAL A 74 -19.79 -18.99 -6.74
N GLU A 75 -20.38 -18.23 -7.67
CA GLU A 75 -20.34 -18.51 -9.11
C GLU A 75 -20.45 -17.21 -9.91
N VAL A 76 -19.73 -17.13 -11.03
CA VAL A 76 -19.92 -16.08 -12.04
C VAL A 76 -20.81 -16.65 -13.14
N LEU A 77 -22.06 -16.15 -13.22
CA LEU A 77 -23.04 -16.60 -14.21
C LEU A 77 -22.79 -15.96 -15.57
N LEU A 78 -22.53 -14.65 -15.58
CA LEU A 78 -22.18 -13.89 -16.77
C LEU A 78 -20.87 -13.15 -16.50
N PRO A 79 -19.75 -13.58 -17.09
CA PRO A 79 -18.46 -12.92 -16.89
C PRO A 79 -18.39 -11.59 -17.65
N SER A 80 -17.73 -10.61 -17.05
CA SER A 80 -17.42 -9.36 -17.72
C SER A 80 -16.38 -9.60 -18.84
N PRO A 81 -16.48 -8.91 -19.99
CA PRO A 81 -15.45 -8.99 -21.03
C PRO A 81 -14.06 -8.51 -20.55
N GLU A 82 -14.01 -7.84 -19.39
CA GLU A 82 -12.80 -7.34 -18.76
C GLU A 82 -12.19 -8.33 -17.76
N ARG A 83 -12.85 -9.46 -17.50
CA ARG A 83 -12.26 -10.54 -16.71
C ARG A 83 -11.13 -11.22 -17.49
N VAL A 84 -10.02 -11.45 -16.81
CA VAL A 84 -8.90 -12.25 -17.32
C VAL A 84 -8.59 -13.40 -16.36
N LYS A 85 -7.91 -14.43 -16.86
CA LYS A 85 -7.42 -15.52 -16.03
C LYS A 85 -6.22 -15.04 -15.19
N PRO A 86 -6.26 -15.13 -13.85
CA PRO A 86 -5.12 -14.81 -12.99
C PRO A 86 -3.89 -15.67 -13.33
N LYS A 87 -2.70 -15.07 -13.25
CA LYS A 87 -1.42 -15.80 -13.39
C LYS A 87 -1.10 -16.63 -12.14
N CYS A 88 -1.53 -16.17 -10.96
CA CYS A 88 -1.31 -16.86 -9.69
C CYS A 88 -2.34 -17.97 -9.47
N LYS A 89 -1.86 -19.21 -9.27
CA LYS A 89 -2.69 -20.40 -9.05
C LYS A 89 -3.56 -20.34 -7.79
N ILE A 90 -3.12 -19.58 -6.79
CA ILE A 90 -3.79 -19.41 -5.49
C ILE A 90 -4.48 -18.04 -5.36
N PHE A 91 -4.66 -17.32 -6.47
CA PHE A 91 -5.47 -16.11 -6.50
C PHE A 91 -6.91 -16.43 -6.04
N GLY A 92 -7.55 -15.53 -5.30
CA GLY A 92 -8.84 -15.78 -4.65
C GLY A 92 -8.72 -16.38 -3.25
N SER A 93 -7.66 -17.14 -2.99
CA SER A 93 -7.38 -17.70 -1.66
C SER A 93 -6.38 -16.85 -0.89
N CYS A 94 -5.26 -16.48 -1.50
CA CYS A 94 -4.23 -15.64 -0.90
C CYS A 94 -4.73 -14.19 -0.76
N GLY A 95 -4.58 -13.57 0.42
CA GLY A 95 -4.97 -12.18 0.67
C GLY A 95 -4.08 -11.11 0.01
N GLY A 96 -3.05 -11.51 -0.74
CA GLY A 96 -2.03 -10.59 -1.26
C GLY A 96 -2.41 -9.82 -2.53
N CYS A 97 -3.31 -10.33 -3.37
CA CYS A 97 -3.68 -9.71 -4.65
C CYS A 97 -5.19 -9.59 -4.78
N GLN A 98 -5.65 -8.42 -5.26
CA GLN A 98 -7.08 -8.13 -5.41
C GLN A 98 -7.51 -8.17 -6.89
N TYR A 99 -6.66 -7.76 -7.83
CA TYR A 99 -7.09 -7.46 -9.21
C TYR A 99 -6.52 -8.38 -10.32
N GLN A 100 -5.86 -9.51 -10.02
CA GLN A 100 -5.24 -10.32 -11.10
C GLN A 100 -6.25 -10.88 -12.12
N HIS A 101 -7.54 -10.87 -11.79
CA HIS A 101 -8.64 -11.31 -12.65
C HIS A 101 -9.28 -10.17 -13.46
N LEU A 102 -8.74 -8.94 -13.39
CA LEU A 102 -9.21 -7.77 -14.13
C LEU A 102 -8.12 -7.32 -15.14
N LYS A 103 -8.49 -7.03 -16.39
CA LYS A 103 -7.56 -6.46 -17.39
C LYS A 103 -6.82 -5.26 -16.81
N TYR A 104 -5.51 -5.17 -17.07
CA TYR A 104 -4.67 -4.15 -16.48
C TYR A 104 -5.12 -2.72 -16.84
N SER A 105 -5.56 -2.49 -18.08
CA SER A 105 -6.14 -1.20 -18.50
C SER A 105 -7.32 -0.77 -17.63
N GLU A 106 -8.19 -1.72 -17.27
CA GLU A 106 -9.34 -1.45 -16.42
C GLU A 106 -8.94 -1.22 -14.96
N GLN A 107 -7.87 -1.89 -14.48
CA GLN A 107 -7.33 -1.58 -13.15
C GLN A 107 -6.90 -0.11 -13.04
N LEU A 108 -6.32 0.46 -14.10
CA LEU A 108 -5.90 1.86 -14.14
C LEU A 108 -7.10 2.80 -14.13
N LYS A 109 -8.11 2.53 -14.99
CA LYS A 109 -9.35 3.31 -15.04
C LYS A 109 -10.07 3.32 -13.69
N TRP A 110 -10.18 2.17 -13.02
CA TRP A 110 -10.82 2.09 -11.71
C TRP A 110 -10.04 2.82 -10.61
N LYS A 111 -8.70 2.79 -10.66
CA LYS A 111 -7.87 3.58 -9.73
C LYS A 111 -8.05 5.08 -9.93
N LYS A 112 -8.10 5.56 -11.17
CA LYS A 112 -8.39 6.96 -11.50
C LYS A 112 -9.78 7.36 -10.99
N LYS A 113 -10.81 6.61 -11.41
CA LYS A 113 -12.21 6.84 -11.02
C LYS A 113 -12.39 6.91 -9.51
N GLN A 114 -11.67 6.08 -8.78
CA GLN A 114 -11.69 6.12 -7.33
C GLN A 114 -11.16 7.42 -6.74
N VAL A 115 -10.04 7.94 -7.24
CA VAL A 115 -9.50 9.23 -6.78
C VAL A 115 -10.47 10.37 -7.14
N GLU A 116 -11.06 10.34 -8.34
CA GLU A 116 -12.08 11.30 -8.78
C GLU A 116 -13.30 11.30 -7.85
N GLU A 117 -13.87 10.12 -7.58
CA GLU A 117 -15.02 9.97 -6.69
C GLU A 117 -14.70 10.42 -5.26
N LEU A 118 -13.50 10.12 -4.75
CA LEU A 118 -13.08 10.54 -3.42
C LEU A 118 -12.88 12.07 -3.35
N LEU A 119 -12.30 12.69 -4.37
CA LEU A 119 -12.15 14.16 -4.43
C LEU A 119 -13.51 14.85 -4.37
N VAL A 120 -14.45 14.41 -5.20
CA VAL A 120 -15.79 15.02 -5.27
C VAL A 120 -16.59 14.75 -4.01
N HIS A 121 -16.72 13.48 -3.61
CA HIS A 121 -17.65 13.08 -2.55
C HIS A 121 -17.07 13.23 -1.15
N MET A 122 -15.76 13.03 -0.97
CA MET A 122 -15.13 13.24 0.33
C MET A 122 -14.65 14.66 0.46
N ALA A 123 -13.81 15.18 -0.43
CA ALA A 123 -13.21 16.51 -0.26
C ALA A 123 -14.11 17.67 -0.73
N GLY A 124 -15.12 17.42 -1.57
CA GLY A 124 -15.93 18.48 -2.18
C GLY A 124 -15.19 19.24 -3.28
N ILE A 125 -14.12 18.64 -3.83
CA ILE A 125 -13.24 19.25 -4.83
C ILE A 125 -13.59 18.68 -6.20
N THR A 126 -13.87 19.56 -7.16
CA THR A 126 -13.95 19.20 -8.58
C THR A 126 -12.63 19.60 -9.24
N PHE A 127 -11.76 18.61 -9.44
CA PHE A 127 -10.46 18.80 -10.06
C PHE A 127 -10.18 17.62 -11.00
N SER A 128 -9.52 17.89 -12.13
CA SER A 128 -9.18 16.85 -13.10
C SER A 128 -8.13 15.91 -12.50
N VAL A 129 -8.40 14.61 -12.52
CA VAL A 129 -7.41 13.60 -12.12
C VAL A 129 -6.71 13.10 -13.38
N ASP A 130 -5.38 13.15 -13.38
CA ASP A 130 -4.58 12.66 -14.50
C ASP A 130 -4.69 11.14 -14.67
N GLU A 131 -4.30 10.67 -15.85
CA GLU A 131 -4.21 9.24 -16.11
C GLU A 131 -3.20 8.57 -15.19
N VAL A 132 -3.50 7.33 -14.78
CA VAL A 132 -2.64 6.59 -13.86
C VAL A 132 -1.35 6.18 -14.56
N THR A 133 -0.21 6.65 -14.04
CA THR A 133 1.11 6.17 -14.45
C THR A 133 1.22 4.66 -14.24
N GLN A 134 1.49 3.94 -15.32
CA GLN A 134 1.54 2.48 -15.33
C GLN A 134 2.84 1.98 -14.70
N SER A 135 2.78 0.83 -14.04
CA SER A 135 4.00 0.13 -13.62
C SER A 135 4.68 -0.48 -14.84
N PRO A 136 5.99 -0.27 -15.05
CA PRO A 136 6.73 -0.90 -16.15
C PRO A 136 6.65 -2.43 -16.11
N LYS A 137 6.57 -3.01 -14.91
CA LYS A 137 6.34 -4.44 -14.68
C LYS A 137 4.97 -4.72 -14.04
N LYS A 138 4.18 -5.60 -14.65
CA LYS A 138 2.87 -6.09 -14.12
C LYS A 138 3.03 -7.30 -13.18
N TYR A 139 4.12 -8.04 -13.35
CA TYR A 139 4.55 -9.21 -12.59
C TYR A 139 6.04 -9.09 -12.29
N SER A 140 6.57 -9.89 -11.37
CA SER A 140 7.99 -9.84 -10.98
C SER A 140 8.49 -8.46 -10.53
N TYR A 141 7.60 -7.59 -10.04
CA TYR A 141 7.95 -6.23 -9.63
C TYR A 141 8.29 -6.14 -8.14
N ARG A 142 7.82 -7.09 -7.33
CA ARG A 142 7.88 -7.01 -5.87
C ARG A 142 9.22 -7.53 -5.34
N THR A 143 10.00 -6.63 -4.75
CA THR A 143 11.37 -6.91 -4.27
C THR A 143 11.46 -7.42 -2.83
N LYS A 144 10.33 -7.47 -2.10
CA LYS A 144 10.27 -8.02 -0.73
C LYS A 144 9.01 -8.84 -0.48
N LEU A 145 9.20 -10.05 0.03
CA LEU A 145 8.17 -10.91 0.61
C LEU A 145 8.43 -11.12 2.09
N THR A 146 7.35 -11.30 2.84
CA THR A 146 7.40 -11.63 4.27
C THR A 146 6.44 -12.78 4.61
N PRO A 147 6.63 -14.00 4.07
CA PRO A 147 5.72 -15.09 4.36
C PRO A 147 5.82 -15.52 5.83
N HIS A 148 4.68 -15.86 6.41
CA HIS A 148 4.54 -16.29 7.80
C HIS A 148 4.39 -17.80 7.88
N PHE A 149 4.74 -18.36 9.04
CA PHE A 149 4.40 -19.73 9.40
C PHE A 149 4.00 -19.80 10.87
N ASN A 150 3.13 -20.75 11.19
CA ASN A 150 2.73 -21.02 12.57
C ASN A 150 3.76 -21.92 13.26
N LYS A 151 3.72 -21.97 14.61
CA LYS A 151 4.54 -22.90 15.39
C LYS A 151 4.39 -24.32 14.83
N PRO A 152 5.50 -25.03 14.52
CA PRO A 152 5.45 -26.44 14.12
C PRO A 152 4.73 -27.30 15.14
N LYS A 153 3.97 -28.30 14.68
CA LYS A 153 3.22 -29.24 15.53
C LYS A 153 3.71 -30.66 15.25
N ASN A 154 4.07 -31.39 16.30
CA ASN A 154 4.55 -32.78 16.21
C ASN A 154 5.70 -32.97 15.19
N GLY A 155 6.62 -31.99 15.12
CA GLY A 155 7.73 -32.04 14.17
C GLY A 155 7.35 -31.70 12.72
N THR A 156 6.12 -31.26 12.45
CA THR A 156 5.69 -30.87 11.10
C THR A 156 5.44 -29.37 11.03
N VAL A 157 6.00 -28.73 10.00
CA VAL A 157 5.71 -27.33 9.66
C VAL A 157 4.43 -27.28 8.82
N GLY A 158 3.51 -26.39 9.20
CA GLY A 158 2.31 -26.13 8.41
C GLY A 158 2.59 -25.23 7.20
N PRO A 159 1.55 -24.59 6.63
CA PRO A 159 1.70 -23.64 5.53
C PRO A 159 2.71 -22.53 5.85
N ILE A 160 3.58 -22.23 4.87
CA ILE A 160 4.47 -21.06 4.88
C ILE A 160 4.01 -20.12 3.76
N GLY A 161 3.48 -18.96 4.12
CA GLY A 161 2.92 -18.04 3.13
C GLY A 161 2.16 -16.88 3.74
N PHE A 162 1.06 -16.48 3.11
CA PHE A 162 0.31 -15.27 3.50
C PHE A 162 -1.03 -15.61 4.14
N GLN A 163 -1.63 -14.63 4.81
CA GLN A 163 -2.98 -14.78 5.32
C GLN A 163 -3.97 -15.06 4.18
N GLN A 164 -4.85 -16.00 4.41
CA GLN A 164 -5.97 -16.30 3.52
C GLN A 164 -6.94 -15.10 3.50
N HIS A 165 -7.52 -14.80 2.34
CA HIS A 165 -8.50 -13.74 2.23
C HIS A 165 -9.68 -14.00 3.19
N GLY A 166 -10.06 -12.96 3.95
CA GLY A 166 -11.17 -13.02 4.91
C GLY A 166 -10.94 -13.92 6.14
N ARG A 167 -9.78 -14.57 6.29
CA ARG A 167 -9.52 -15.55 7.36
C ARG A 167 -8.15 -15.34 8.01
N ARG A 168 -8.00 -15.80 9.26
CA ARG A 168 -6.72 -15.74 10.00
C ARG A 168 -5.78 -16.92 9.68
N SER A 169 -6.23 -17.89 8.90
CA SER A 169 -5.43 -19.01 8.42
C SER A 169 -4.38 -18.56 7.41
N LEU A 170 -3.34 -19.37 7.24
CA LEU A 170 -2.30 -19.16 6.23
C LEU A 170 -2.60 -20.01 5.00
N VAL A 171 -2.30 -19.46 3.82
CA VAL A 171 -2.20 -20.18 2.55
C VAL A 171 -0.73 -20.49 2.31
N ASP A 172 -0.43 -21.72 1.91
CA ASP A 172 0.94 -22.10 1.55
C ASP A 172 1.33 -21.47 0.21
N VAL A 173 2.53 -20.87 0.14
CA VAL A 173 2.98 -20.11 -1.03
C VAL A 173 4.37 -20.59 -1.43
N ASP A 174 4.42 -21.43 -2.45
CA ASP A 174 5.65 -21.96 -3.08
C ASP A 174 6.11 -21.14 -4.29
N ASN A 175 5.23 -20.29 -4.83
CA ASN A 175 5.50 -19.37 -5.93
C ASN A 175 4.60 -18.15 -5.84
N CYS A 176 5.15 -16.98 -6.17
CA CYS A 176 4.41 -15.71 -6.19
C CYS A 176 4.71 -14.94 -7.48
N PRO A 177 3.79 -14.90 -8.47
CA PRO A 177 4.05 -14.25 -9.76
C PRO A 177 4.35 -12.75 -9.71
N ILE A 178 3.98 -12.06 -8.63
CA ILE A 178 4.31 -10.64 -8.45
C ILE A 178 5.69 -10.45 -7.80
N ALA A 179 6.25 -11.48 -7.17
CA ALA A 179 7.58 -11.44 -6.57
C ALA A 179 8.66 -11.52 -7.64
N HIS A 180 9.77 -10.81 -7.41
CA HIS A 180 10.94 -10.87 -8.28
C HIS A 180 11.38 -12.31 -8.58
N GLU A 181 11.92 -12.54 -9.76
CA GLU A 181 12.30 -13.89 -10.22
C GLU A 181 13.31 -14.53 -9.28
N THR A 182 14.36 -13.80 -8.91
CA THR A 182 15.35 -14.24 -7.90
C THR A 182 14.71 -14.65 -6.57
N ILE A 183 13.61 -14.00 -6.15
CA ILE A 183 12.89 -14.42 -4.93
C ILE A 183 12.25 -15.77 -5.18
N ASN A 184 11.54 -15.96 -6.31
CA ASN A 184 10.89 -17.23 -6.63
C ASN A 184 11.90 -18.37 -6.82
N ASP A 185 13.06 -18.10 -7.42
CA ASP A 185 14.14 -19.09 -7.62
C ASP A 185 14.69 -19.61 -6.28
N ASN A 186 14.71 -18.75 -5.26
CA ASN A 186 15.24 -19.08 -3.93
C ASN A 186 14.14 -19.43 -2.91
N LEU A 187 12.86 -19.19 -3.22
CA LEU A 187 11.76 -19.27 -2.24
C LEU A 187 11.65 -20.66 -1.61
N ASN A 188 11.70 -21.73 -2.42
CA ASN A 188 11.56 -23.09 -1.91
C ASN A 188 12.76 -23.54 -1.07
N GLN A 189 13.97 -23.12 -1.43
CA GLN A 189 15.16 -23.37 -0.62
C GLN A 189 15.06 -22.66 0.74
N ILE A 190 14.66 -21.39 0.75
CA ILE A 190 14.48 -20.61 1.99
C ILE A 190 13.39 -21.23 2.86
N ARG A 191 12.26 -21.66 2.28
CA ARG A 191 11.22 -22.41 2.98
C ARG A 191 11.75 -23.72 3.56
N GLY A 192 12.58 -24.45 2.82
CA GLY A 192 13.26 -25.68 3.25
C GLY A 192 14.02 -25.52 4.56
N THR A 193 14.69 -24.38 4.78
CA THR A 193 15.40 -24.11 6.04
C THR A 193 14.51 -24.20 7.29
N VAL A 194 13.21 -23.89 7.15
CA VAL A 194 12.21 -24.03 8.22
C VAL A 194 11.64 -25.44 8.24
N ILE A 195 11.26 -25.96 7.07
CA ILE A 195 10.59 -27.27 6.90
C ILE A 195 11.48 -28.40 7.41
N ASP A 196 12.77 -28.34 7.10
CA ASP A 196 13.75 -29.39 7.43
C ASP A 196 14.24 -29.28 8.88
N ASN A 197 14.04 -28.14 9.54
CA ASN A 197 14.51 -27.88 10.91
C ASN A 197 13.39 -27.39 11.85
N PRO A 198 12.25 -28.11 11.96
CA PRO A 198 11.07 -27.67 12.72
C PRO A 198 11.36 -27.50 14.22
N SER A 199 12.30 -28.27 14.76
CA SER A 199 12.72 -28.23 16.18
C SER A 199 13.35 -26.89 16.58
N ASN A 200 13.92 -26.13 15.63
CA ASN A 200 14.52 -24.82 15.88
C ASN A 200 13.46 -23.74 16.19
N TYR A 201 12.18 -23.99 15.89
CA TYR A 201 11.13 -22.98 15.95
C TYR A 201 10.13 -23.27 17.07
N LYS A 202 10.34 -22.63 18.24
CA LYS A 202 9.43 -22.76 19.41
C LYS A 202 8.12 -21.97 19.24
N ARG A 203 8.06 -21.05 18.29
CA ARG A 203 6.90 -20.19 17.95
C ARG A 203 6.81 -20.00 16.44
N GLY A 204 5.65 -19.54 15.96
CA GLY A 204 5.53 -19.07 14.58
C GLY A 204 6.38 -17.80 14.36
N SER A 205 6.78 -17.57 13.12
CA SER A 205 7.60 -16.43 12.75
C SER A 205 7.28 -15.94 11.33
N THR A 206 8.00 -14.92 10.91
CA THR A 206 7.97 -14.35 9.57
C THR A 206 9.33 -14.55 8.94
N LEU A 207 9.37 -15.12 7.74
CA LEU A 207 10.57 -15.12 6.91
C LEU A 207 10.67 -13.77 6.22
N LEU A 208 11.83 -13.13 6.27
CA LEU A 208 12.13 -12.00 5.42
C LEU A 208 12.79 -12.54 4.15
N ILE A 209 12.33 -12.09 2.99
CA ILE A 209 12.98 -12.37 1.71
C ILE A 209 12.97 -11.09 0.91
N ARG A 210 14.13 -10.44 0.78
CA ARG A 210 14.30 -9.24 -0.06
C ARG A 210 15.37 -9.50 -1.10
N VAL A 211 15.13 -9.08 -2.32
CA VAL A 211 16.15 -8.97 -3.37
C VAL A 211 16.52 -7.51 -3.52
N ASP A 212 17.80 -7.24 -3.73
CA ASP A 212 18.31 -5.89 -3.98
C ASP A 212 18.60 -5.65 -5.47
N SER A 213 19.04 -4.45 -5.84
CA SER A 213 19.29 -4.03 -7.23
C SER A 213 20.40 -4.82 -7.95
N ILE A 214 21.23 -5.56 -7.21
CA ILE A 214 22.28 -6.43 -7.77
C ILE A 214 21.87 -7.92 -7.74
N ASN A 215 20.57 -8.20 -7.54
CA ASN A 215 20.00 -9.54 -7.44
C ASN A 215 20.51 -10.38 -6.26
N LYS A 216 20.99 -9.75 -5.19
CA LYS A 216 21.37 -10.46 -3.97
C LYS A 216 20.14 -10.65 -3.06
N ILE A 217 20.00 -11.86 -2.53
CA ILE A 217 18.93 -12.20 -1.57
C ILE A 217 19.39 -11.89 -0.14
N HIS A 218 18.45 -11.32 0.61
CA HIS A 218 18.57 -10.94 2.00
C HIS A 218 17.47 -11.61 2.81
N THR A 219 17.86 -12.43 3.78
CA THR A 219 16.93 -13.09 4.72
C THR A 219 17.04 -12.59 6.16
N GLU A 220 18.13 -11.89 6.48
CA GLU A 220 18.36 -11.31 7.80
C GLU A 220 17.89 -9.85 7.83
N PRO A 221 17.12 -9.42 8.86
CA PRO A 221 16.60 -8.05 8.92
C PRO A 221 17.66 -6.95 8.87
N ASP A 222 18.84 -7.20 9.42
CA ASP A 222 19.91 -6.22 9.53
C ASP A 222 20.91 -6.28 8.36
N SER A 223 20.75 -7.20 7.41
CA SER A 223 21.60 -7.23 6.22
C SER A 223 21.35 -6.00 5.36
N ILE A 224 22.41 -5.42 4.80
CA ILE A 224 22.33 -4.18 4.02
C ILE A 224 21.90 -4.52 2.61
N ALA A 225 20.70 -4.08 2.23
CA ALA A 225 20.19 -4.12 0.87
C ALA A 225 20.53 -2.82 0.13
N ILE A 226 20.76 -2.94 -1.18
CA ILE A 226 21.15 -1.84 -2.07
C ILE A 226 20.06 -1.62 -3.13
N GLU A 227 19.49 -0.44 -3.21
CA GLU A 227 18.55 -0.08 -4.29
C GLU A 227 19.12 1.05 -5.14
N LYS A 228 18.84 1.03 -6.45
CA LYS A 228 19.26 2.09 -7.37
C LYS A 228 18.05 2.86 -7.86
N VAL A 229 18.15 4.19 -7.82
CA VAL A 229 17.11 5.10 -8.32
C VAL A 229 17.78 6.16 -9.18
N GLY A 230 17.63 6.04 -10.50
CA GLY A 230 18.42 6.80 -11.46
C GLY A 230 19.92 6.56 -11.22
N THR A 231 20.67 7.64 -10.99
CA THR A 231 22.11 7.59 -10.70
C THR A 231 22.44 7.40 -9.22
N LEU A 232 21.44 7.43 -8.33
CA LEU A 232 21.64 7.36 -6.89
C LEU A 232 21.57 5.92 -6.38
N GLU A 233 22.36 5.64 -5.36
CA GLU A 233 22.38 4.36 -4.67
C GLU A 233 21.89 4.53 -3.22
N PHE A 234 20.96 3.68 -2.79
CA PHE A 234 20.36 3.70 -1.47
C PHE A 234 20.68 2.42 -0.72
N HIS A 235 21.31 2.56 0.45
CA HIS A 235 21.55 1.47 1.37
C HIS A 235 20.57 1.55 2.53
N PHE A 236 20.07 0.40 2.95
CA PHE A 236 19.16 0.27 4.08
C PHE A 236 19.10 -1.19 4.56
N PRO A 237 18.69 -1.46 5.81
CA PRO A 237 18.54 -2.83 6.29
C PRO A 237 17.39 -3.53 5.56
N ALA A 238 17.56 -4.80 5.21
CA ALA A 238 16.57 -5.57 4.46
C ALA A 238 15.22 -5.69 5.19
N GLY A 239 15.23 -5.61 6.53
CA GLY A 239 14.03 -5.57 7.37
C GLY A 239 13.25 -4.27 7.29
N SER A 240 13.92 -3.15 6.98
CA SER A 240 13.33 -1.80 6.98
C SER A 240 12.38 -1.55 5.80
N PHE A 241 11.66 -0.43 5.86
CA PHE A 241 10.83 0.04 4.76
C PHE A 241 11.69 0.63 3.64
N PHE A 242 11.38 0.21 2.41
CA PHE A 242 11.77 0.84 1.16
C PHE A 242 10.69 0.45 0.14
N GLN A 243 10.58 1.20 -0.96
CA GLN A 243 9.56 0.92 -1.97
C GLN A 243 9.73 -0.48 -2.55
N ASN A 244 8.64 -1.25 -2.60
CA ASN A 244 8.70 -2.66 -2.99
C ASN A 244 8.63 -2.88 -4.51
N ASN A 245 8.42 -1.82 -5.30
CA ASN A 245 8.39 -1.89 -6.76
C ASN A 245 9.56 -1.06 -7.31
N ALA A 246 10.72 -1.69 -7.46
CA ALA A 246 11.90 -1.02 -7.99
C ALA A 246 11.68 -0.50 -9.42
N SER A 247 10.84 -1.18 -10.22
CA SER A 247 10.67 -0.84 -11.63
C SER A 247 9.99 0.51 -11.90
N ILE A 248 9.26 1.08 -10.93
CA ILE A 248 8.60 2.39 -11.07
C ILE A 248 9.33 3.50 -10.30
N LEU A 249 10.40 3.18 -9.57
CA LEU A 249 11.00 4.13 -8.63
C LEU A 249 11.51 5.38 -9.31
N GLU A 250 12.22 5.23 -10.43
CA GLU A 250 12.80 6.37 -11.16
C GLU A 250 11.72 7.30 -11.70
N ASP A 251 10.69 6.76 -12.37
CA ASP A 251 9.53 7.52 -12.86
C ASP A 251 8.81 8.24 -11.71
N PHE A 252 8.63 7.54 -10.59
CA PHE A 252 7.92 8.06 -9.43
C PHE A 252 8.68 9.20 -8.75
N THR A 253 9.98 9.04 -8.51
CA THR A 253 10.80 10.10 -7.90
C THR A 253 11.04 11.26 -8.87
N SER A 254 11.12 10.98 -10.17
CA SER A 254 11.26 12.03 -11.18
C SER A 254 10.00 12.89 -11.24
N TYR A 255 8.81 12.28 -11.24
CA TYR A 255 7.55 13.03 -11.19
C TYR A 255 7.49 13.94 -9.96
N VAL A 256 7.77 13.41 -8.76
CA VAL A 256 7.77 14.22 -7.53
C VAL A 256 8.80 15.35 -7.60
N ARG A 257 10.00 15.11 -8.15
CA ARG A 257 11.02 16.15 -8.31
C ARG A 257 10.58 17.25 -9.28
N GLU A 258 10.02 16.89 -10.43
CA GLU A 258 9.57 17.87 -11.44
C GLU A 258 8.44 18.75 -10.89
N GLU A 259 7.47 18.16 -10.19
CA GLU A 259 6.43 18.92 -9.48
C GLU A 259 7.05 19.80 -8.38
N ALA A 260 8.08 19.32 -7.69
CA ALA A 260 8.66 20.01 -6.52
C ALA A 260 9.37 21.30 -6.90
N LYS A 261 10.00 21.32 -8.08
CA LYS A 261 10.76 22.48 -8.60
C LYS A 261 9.94 23.39 -9.51
N SER A 262 8.66 23.10 -9.72
CA SER A 262 7.81 23.77 -10.71
C SER A 262 7.76 25.30 -10.53
N TYR A 263 7.91 25.81 -9.30
CA TYR A 263 7.95 27.24 -9.00
C TYR A 263 9.34 27.74 -8.58
N ARG A 264 10.41 26.96 -8.83
CA ARG A 264 11.82 27.31 -8.59
C ARG A 264 12.14 27.75 -7.16
N GLN A 265 11.54 27.08 -6.18
CA GLN A 265 11.83 27.27 -4.77
C GLN A 265 13.29 26.93 -4.45
N LYS A 266 13.87 27.63 -3.48
CA LYS A 266 15.25 27.42 -3.05
C LYS A 266 15.38 26.22 -2.12
N PHE A 267 14.33 25.93 -1.36
CA PHE A 267 14.39 24.94 -0.29
C PHE A 267 13.35 23.83 -0.44
N LEU A 268 13.69 22.66 0.10
CA LEU A 268 12.80 21.50 0.15
C LEU A 268 12.73 20.96 1.58
N VAL A 269 11.52 20.72 2.08
CA VAL A 269 11.31 19.90 3.28
C VAL A 269 10.67 18.57 2.86
N ASP A 270 11.29 17.46 3.21
CA ASP A 270 10.75 16.11 3.04
C ASP A 270 10.23 15.60 4.40
N ALA A 271 8.92 15.73 4.61
CA ALA A 271 8.26 15.24 5.81
C ALA A 271 7.99 13.73 5.67
N TYR A 272 8.37 12.97 6.70
CA TYR A 272 8.35 11.51 6.72
C TYR A 272 9.37 10.88 5.74
N CYS A 273 10.58 11.46 5.67
CA CYS A 273 11.55 11.17 4.61
C CYS A 273 12.10 9.74 4.59
N GLY A 274 11.88 8.94 5.65
CA GLY A 274 12.43 7.59 5.76
C GLY A 274 13.96 7.58 5.60
N ALA A 275 14.46 6.79 4.65
CA ALA A 275 15.89 6.71 4.31
C ALA A 275 16.35 7.79 3.29
N GLY A 276 15.53 8.82 3.07
CA GLY A 276 15.85 9.98 2.24
C GLY A 276 15.51 9.84 0.76
N LEU A 277 14.50 9.03 0.39
CA LEU A 277 14.19 8.76 -1.03
C LEU A 277 13.91 10.05 -1.80
N PHE A 278 12.93 10.85 -1.39
CA PHE A 278 12.59 12.10 -2.07
C PHE A 278 13.60 13.20 -1.77
N ALA A 279 14.01 13.36 -0.51
CA ALA A 279 15.03 14.33 -0.12
C ALA A 279 16.29 14.25 -0.99
N LEU A 280 16.84 13.05 -1.22
CA LEU A 280 18.07 12.87 -1.98
C LEU A 280 17.85 12.89 -3.49
N THR A 281 16.76 12.31 -4.00
CA THR A 281 16.48 12.32 -5.45
C THR A 281 16.12 13.71 -5.98
N ALA A 282 15.56 14.57 -5.14
CA ALA A 282 15.22 15.95 -5.48
C ALA A 282 16.32 16.96 -5.14
N SER A 283 17.32 16.59 -4.31
CA SER A 283 18.34 17.53 -3.83
C SER A 283 19.11 18.32 -4.90
N PRO A 284 19.36 17.82 -6.12
CA PRO A 284 20.05 18.60 -7.15
C PRO A 284 19.31 19.89 -7.58
N GLU A 285 18.01 19.99 -7.30
CA GLU A 285 17.15 21.09 -7.74
C GLU A 285 16.99 22.20 -6.69
N PHE A 286 17.56 22.02 -5.48
CA PHE A 286 17.37 22.92 -4.34
C PHE A 286 18.71 23.34 -3.72
N GLU A 287 18.75 24.53 -3.13
CA GLU A 287 19.90 25.03 -2.38
C GLU A 287 20.08 24.29 -1.05
N LYS A 288 18.97 23.92 -0.39
CA LYS A 288 18.96 23.20 0.89
C LYS A 288 17.76 22.26 0.99
N VAL A 289 18.02 21.03 1.46
CA VAL A 289 17.00 20.02 1.72
C VAL A 289 17.00 19.63 3.20
N ILE A 290 15.81 19.55 3.81
CA ILE A 290 15.62 19.12 5.19
C ILE A 290 14.67 17.93 5.23
N GLY A 291 15.16 16.74 5.61
CA GLY A 291 14.35 15.56 5.86
C GLY A 291 13.98 15.41 7.33
N ILE A 292 12.71 15.09 7.62
CA ILE A 292 12.22 14.83 8.99
C ILE A 292 11.61 13.44 9.07
N GLU A 293 12.05 12.63 10.03
CA GLU A 293 11.57 11.26 10.21
C GLU A 293 11.65 10.83 11.68
N VAL A 294 10.62 10.12 12.16
CA VAL A 294 10.53 9.69 13.57
C VAL A 294 11.52 8.58 13.90
N SER A 295 11.83 7.73 12.93
CA SER A 295 12.80 6.65 13.04
C SER A 295 14.22 7.19 13.00
N VAL A 296 14.85 7.27 14.18
CA VAL A 296 16.30 7.53 14.32
C VAL A 296 17.13 6.58 13.45
N HIS A 297 16.70 5.32 13.32
CA HIS A 297 17.37 4.34 12.50
C HIS A 297 17.32 4.72 11.01
N SER A 298 16.16 5.14 10.50
CA SER A 298 16.01 5.59 9.11
C SER A 298 16.84 6.83 8.83
N ILE A 299 16.90 7.78 9.78
CA ILE A 299 17.75 8.99 9.65
C ILE A 299 19.23 8.67 9.57
N ARG A 300 19.73 7.66 10.28
CA ARG A 300 21.12 7.22 10.12
C ARG A 300 21.40 6.78 8.69
N TRP A 301 20.48 6.04 8.09
CA TRP A 301 20.58 5.62 6.68
C TRP A 301 20.39 6.78 5.70
N ALA A 302 19.50 7.73 5.99
CA ALA A 302 19.37 8.93 5.17
C ALA A 302 20.67 9.75 5.12
N LYS A 303 21.33 9.93 6.28
CA LYS A 303 22.65 10.58 6.37
C LYS A 303 23.74 9.78 5.64
N TYR A 304 23.78 8.46 5.85
CA TYR A 304 24.72 7.58 5.14
C TYR A 304 24.51 7.64 3.62
N ASN A 305 23.27 7.61 3.15
CA ASN A 305 22.95 7.70 1.72
C ASN A 305 23.30 9.07 1.14
N ALA A 306 23.13 10.16 1.89
CA ALA A 306 23.60 11.48 1.47
C ALA A 306 25.12 11.49 1.26
N GLU A 307 25.87 10.97 2.23
CA GLU A 307 27.34 10.86 2.14
C GLU A 307 27.78 9.95 0.98
N LEU A 308 27.17 8.77 0.85
CA LEU A 308 27.41 7.80 -0.23
C LEU A 308 27.25 8.44 -1.61
N ASN A 309 26.21 9.25 -1.79
CA ASN A 309 25.91 9.93 -3.05
C ASN A 309 26.56 11.32 -3.17
N LYS A 310 27.42 11.72 -2.23
CA LYS A 310 28.11 13.02 -2.20
C LYS A 310 27.16 14.22 -2.23
N ILE A 311 26.00 14.08 -1.58
CA ILE A 311 24.98 15.13 -1.43
C ILE A 311 25.26 15.89 -0.14
N SER A 312 25.72 17.13 -0.26
CA SER A 312 26.10 17.99 0.88
C SER A 312 25.02 18.99 1.30
N ASN A 313 24.03 19.23 0.44
CA ASN A 313 22.94 20.18 0.69
C ASN A 313 21.72 19.56 1.40
N ALA A 314 21.76 18.27 1.75
CA ALA A 314 20.69 17.59 2.48
C ALA A 314 21.03 17.38 3.96
N SER A 315 20.10 17.74 4.84
CA SER A 315 20.20 17.59 6.29
C SER A 315 19.00 16.85 6.84
N PHE A 316 19.16 16.18 7.99
CA PHE A 316 18.18 15.23 8.48
C PHE A 316 17.95 15.33 9.99
N LEU A 317 16.67 15.45 10.37
CA LEU A 317 16.20 15.61 11.74
C LEU A 317 15.42 14.36 12.18
N ALA A 318 15.79 13.79 13.33
CA ALA A 318 15.12 12.63 13.89
C ALA A 318 14.11 13.04 14.96
N GLY A 319 12.83 12.77 14.70
CA GLY A 319 11.73 13.06 15.61
C GLY A 319 10.40 13.15 14.87
N LYS A 320 9.33 13.35 15.63
CA LYS A 320 8.00 13.49 15.07
C LYS A 320 7.91 14.79 14.25
N VAL A 321 7.25 14.73 13.10
CA VAL A 321 7.10 15.89 12.22
C VAL A 321 6.36 17.02 12.95
N GLU A 322 5.31 16.69 13.71
CA GLU A 322 4.57 17.65 14.53
C GLU A 322 5.39 18.33 15.64
N ASP A 323 6.52 17.75 16.05
CA ASP A 323 7.38 18.33 17.09
C ASP A 323 8.52 19.19 16.49
N LEU A 324 8.97 18.83 15.28
CA LEU A 324 10.19 19.37 14.69
C LEU A 324 9.93 20.41 13.59
N PHE A 325 8.80 20.34 12.89
CA PHE A 325 8.55 21.17 11.71
C PHE A 325 8.54 22.67 12.05
N LYS A 326 7.98 23.06 13.20
CA LYS A 326 8.05 24.44 13.73
C LYS A 326 9.47 25.01 13.94
N ASN A 327 10.50 24.15 14.00
CA ASN A 327 11.89 24.57 14.21
C ASN A 327 12.70 24.58 12.90
N VAL A 328 12.04 24.38 11.76
CA VAL A 328 12.67 24.43 10.45
C VAL A 328 13.06 25.88 10.13
N ASP A 329 14.36 26.14 10.12
CA ASP A 329 14.95 27.47 9.93
C ASP A 329 15.25 27.74 8.44
N ILE A 330 14.16 27.94 7.67
CA ILE A 330 14.11 28.40 6.27
C ILE A 330 12.78 29.13 6.04
N GLU A 331 12.72 30.03 5.06
CA GLU A 331 11.49 30.77 4.77
C GLU A 331 10.51 29.92 3.94
N GLY A 332 9.26 29.80 4.38
CA GLY A 332 8.26 28.98 3.68
C GLY A 332 7.92 29.48 2.27
N ASN A 333 7.88 30.80 2.07
CA ASN A 333 7.69 31.42 0.75
C ASN A 333 8.80 31.09 -0.28
N ASP A 334 9.91 30.48 0.13
CA ASP A 334 10.99 29.98 -0.73
C ASP A 334 11.11 28.44 -0.65
N THR A 335 10.10 27.75 -0.10
CA THR A 335 10.14 26.32 0.22
C THR A 335 9.03 25.52 -0.45
N THR A 336 9.40 24.34 -0.97
CA THR A 336 8.48 23.24 -1.29
C THR A 336 8.45 22.23 -0.14
N VAL A 337 7.27 21.71 0.21
CA VAL A 337 7.13 20.63 1.20
C VAL A 337 6.60 19.37 0.54
N VAL A 338 7.38 18.29 0.57
CA VAL A 338 6.93 16.93 0.21
C VAL A 338 6.44 16.24 1.47
N ILE A 339 5.30 15.56 1.36
CA ILE A 339 4.64 14.84 2.45
C ILE A 339 4.39 13.40 1.99
N ASP A 340 5.17 12.43 2.46
CA ASP A 340 4.94 10.98 2.19
C ASP A 340 4.41 10.27 3.45
N THR A 341 3.15 10.54 3.77
CA THR A 341 2.57 10.11 5.05
C THR A 341 2.36 8.60 5.18
N PRO A 342 2.34 8.07 6.43
CA PRO A 342 1.81 6.74 6.69
C PRO A 342 0.31 6.67 6.32
N ARG A 343 -0.25 5.45 6.27
CA ARG A 343 -1.67 5.19 5.92
C ARG A 343 -2.72 5.98 6.73
N LYS A 344 -2.35 6.56 7.87
CA LYS A 344 -3.23 7.38 8.72
C LYS A 344 -3.37 8.83 8.24
N GLY A 345 -2.54 9.28 7.29
CA GLY A 345 -2.44 10.68 6.86
C GLY A 345 -1.65 11.55 7.84
N CYS A 346 -1.76 12.86 7.67
CA CYS A 346 -1.17 13.88 8.54
C CYS A 346 -1.93 13.99 9.87
N SER A 347 -1.24 14.50 10.90
CA SER A 347 -1.91 15.03 12.10
C SER A 347 -2.40 16.46 11.84
N GLU A 348 -3.46 16.87 12.54
CA GLU A 348 -3.94 18.27 12.48
C GLU A 348 -2.87 19.25 12.97
N ASP A 349 -2.11 18.89 14.01
CA ASP A 349 -1.01 19.71 14.53
C ASP A 349 0.06 20.00 13.48
N PHE A 350 0.44 18.99 12.68
CA PHE A 350 1.37 19.18 11.58
C PHE A 350 0.79 20.06 10.48
N LEU A 351 -0.48 19.83 10.09
CA LEU A 351 -1.13 20.65 9.05
C LEU A 351 -1.26 22.11 9.46
N ASN A 352 -1.61 22.39 10.72
CA ASN A 352 -1.65 23.76 11.25
C ASN A 352 -0.27 24.43 11.18
N GLN A 353 0.80 23.70 11.51
CA GLN A 353 2.17 24.22 11.36
C GLN A 353 2.53 24.44 9.89
N LEU A 354 2.12 23.56 8.99
CA LEU A 354 2.32 23.70 7.55
C LEU A 354 1.67 24.97 7.00
N PHE A 355 0.43 25.27 7.40
CA PHE A 355 -0.26 26.49 6.97
C PHE A 355 0.40 27.76 7.51
N VAL A 356 0.81 27.76 8.78
CA VAL A 356 1.58 28.88 9.37
C VAL A 356 2.93 29.06 8.67
N PHE A 357 3.59 27.96 8.31
CA PHE A 357 4.85 27.99 7.56
C PHE A 357 4.65 28.56 6.16
N SER A 358 3.45 28.41 5.56
CA SER A 358 3.07 28.99 4.27
C SER A 358 4.04 28.64 3.12
N PRO A 359 4.27 27.33 2.85
CA PRO A 359 5.08 26.92 1.71
C PRO A 359 4.42 27.30 0.39
N VAL A 360 5.22 27.59 -0.63
CA VAL A 360 4.70 27.90 -1.98
C VAL A 360 4.06 26.68 -2.63
N THR A 361 4.65 25.51 -2.41
CA THR A 361 4.16 24.25 -2.99
C THR A 361 4.15 23.15 -1.94
N VAL A 362 3.09 22.35 -1.96
CA VAL A 362 2.97 21.13 -1.16
C VAL A 362 2.73 19.96 -2.10
N ILE A 363 3.59 18.94 -2.03
CA ILE A 363 3.40 17.67 -2.73
C ILE A 363 2.98 16.63 -1.72
N TYR A 364 1.72 16.23 -1.79
CA TYR A 364 1.17 15.20 -0.93
C TYR A 364 1.23 13.84 -1.64
N VAL A 365 2.15 12.98 -1.22
CA VAL A 365 2.25 11.57 -1.60
C VAL A 365 1.45 10.71 -0.62
N SER A 366 0.55 9.86 -1.13
CA SER A 366 -0.30 9.02 -0.28
C SER A 366 -0.50 7.62 -0.84
N CYS A 367 -0.39 6.62 0.04
CA CYS A 367 -0.81 5.25 -0.23
C CYS A 367 -2.27 4.97 0.18
N ASN A 368 -2.99 5.97 0.71
CA ASN A 368 -4.39 5.89 1.11
C ASN A 368 -5.13 7.19 0.70
N PRO A 369 -5.83 7.20 -0.45
CA PRO A 369 -6.47 8.41 -0.95
C PRO A 369 -7.59 8.91 -0.03
N ALA A 370 -8.26 8.04 0.74
CA ALA A 370 -9.34 8.46 1.63
C ALA A 370 -8.84 9.35 2.79
N THR A 371 -7.69 9.04 3.39
CA THR A 371 -7.08 9.91 4.42
C THR A 371 -6.51 11.18 3.82
N GLN A 372 -5.98 11.11 2.60
CA GLN A 372 -5.56 12.30 1.87
C GLN A 372 -6.73 13.27 1.64
N MET A 373 -7.91 12.78 1.23
CA MET A 373 -9.10 13.63 1.05
C MET A 373 -9.60 14.25 2.36
N ARG A 374 -9.46 13.54 3.49
CA ARG A 374 -9.74 14.11 4.82
C ARG A 374 -8.80 15.30 5.08
N ASP A 375 -7.52 15.14 4.82
CA ASP A 375 -6.50 16.15 5.11
C ASP A 375 -6.63 17.34 4.16
N LEU A 376 -6.92 17.12 2.87
CA LEU A 376 -7.18 18.18 1.89
C LEU A 376 -8.32 19.12 2.29
N LYS A 377 -9.32 18.68 3.06
CA LYS A 377 -10.36 19.59 3.59
C LYS A 377 -9.80 20.71 4.46
N LEU A 378 -8.69 20.47 5.14
CA LEU A 378 -8.05 21.47 5.99
C LEU A 378 -7.32 22.50 5.14
N PHE A 379 -6.72 22.10 4.01
CA PHE A 379 -6.12 23.01 3.03
C PHE A 379 -7.14 23.98 2.41
N LEU A 380 -8.41 23.59 2.29
CA LEU A 380 -9.46 24.48 1.77
C LEU A 380 -9.96 25.51 2.79
N LYS A 381 -9.61 25.35 4.07
CA LYS A 381 -10.04 26.22 5.16
C LYS A 381 -8.94 27.18 5.63
N SER A 382 -7.69 26.87 5.28
CA SER A 382 -6.47 27.54 5.76
C SER A 382 -6.26 28.90 5.12
#